data_AF-A6K018-F1
#
_entry.id   AF-A6K018-F1
#
_cell.length_a   1.000
_cell.length_b   1.000
_cell.length_c   1.000
_cell.angle_alpha   90.00
_cell.angle_beta   90.00
_cell.angle_gamma   90.00
#
_symmetry.space_group_name_H-M   'P 1'
#
loop_
_entity.id
_entity.type
_entity.pdbx_description
1 polymer ?
#
loop_
_entity_poly.entity_id
_entity_poly.type
_entity_poly.pdbx_seq_one_letter_code
_entity_poly.pdbx_strand_id
1 'polypeptide(L)'
;MLSNLRILLNKAALRKAHTSMVRNFRYGKPVQSQVQLKGRDLLTLKNFTGEEIQYMLWLSADLKFRIKQKGEYLPLLQGKSLGMIFEKRSTRTRLSTETGFALLGGHPSFVSPSAG
;
A
#
# COMPACT_ATOMS: atom_id res chain seq x y z
N MET A 1 -23.59 -40.52 18.42
CA MET A 1 -23.82 -39.08 18.16
C MET A 1 -22.49 -38.30 17.99
N LEU A 2 -21.56 -38.80 17.15
CA LEU A 2 -20.20 -38.26 16.99
C LEU A 2 -19.96 -37.73 15.56
N SER A 3 -20.89 -36.95 15.02
CA SER A 3 -20.82 -36.41 13.65
C SER A 3 -20.28 -34.97 13.56
N ASN A 4 -19.91 -34.33 14.67
CA ASN A 4 -19.58 -32.89 14.66
C ASN A 4 -18.09 -32.52 14.74
N LEU A 5 -17.16 -33.48 14.79
CA LEU A 5 -15.71 -33.15 14.86
C LEU A 5 -15.01 -33.11 13.48
N ARG A 6 -15.58 -33.73 12.44
CA ARG A 6 -14.98 -33.76 11.09
C ARG A 6 -15.11 -32.44 10.30
N ILE A 7 -16.08 -31.59 10.64
CA ILE A 7 -16.31 -30.32 9.92
C ILE A 7 -15.34 -29.22 10.40
N LEU A 8 -14.87 -29.28 11.65
CA LEU A 8 -13.96 -28.28 12.19
C LEU A 8 -12.52 -28.41 11.65
N LEU A 9 -12.09 -29.65 11.37
CA LEU A 9 -10.75 -29.94 10.84
C LEU A 9 -10.57 -29.47 9.38
N ASN A 10 -11.67 -29.36 8.61
CA ASN A 10 -11.58 -28.96 7.21
C ASN A 10 -11.48 -27.43 7.01
N LYS A 11 -11.93 -26.61 7.98
CA LYS A 11 -11.74 -25.15 7.95
C LYS A 11 -10.29 -24.73 8.24
N ALA A 12 -9.56 -25.52 9.03
CA ALA A 12 -8.15 -25.26 9.33
C ALA A 12 -7.24 -25.55 8.12
N ALA A 13 -7.57 -26.59 7.34
CA ALA A 13 -6.82 -26.96 6.14
C ALA A 13 -6.97 -25.94 4.99
N LEU A 14 -8.14 -25.30 4.85
CA LEU A 14 -8.38 -24.31 3.79
C LEU A 14 -7.70 -22.94 4.00
N ARG A 15 -7.22 -22.62 5.21
CA ARG A 15 -6.43 -21.39 5.41
C ARG A 15 -4.99 -21.49 4.93
N LYS A 16 -4.49 -22.70 4.61
CA LYS A 16 -3.09 -22.91 4.19
C LYS A 16 -2.86 -22.74 2.69
N ALA A 17 -3.90 -22.65 1.87
CA ALA A 17 -3.78 -22.71 0.40
C ALA A 17 -3.73 -21.36 -0.33
N HIS A 18 -3.90 -20.22 0.36
CA HIS A 18 -3.79 -18.87 -0.24
C HIS A 18 -2.56 -18.08 0.26
N THR A 19 -1.59 -18.79 0.83
CA THR A 19 -0.31 -18.22 1.33
C THR A 19 0.86 -18.59 0.42
N SER A 20 0.60 -19.12 -0.77
CA SER A 20 1.63 -19.33 -1.79
C SER A 20 1.71 -18.08 -2.68
N MET A 21 2.93 -17.57 -2.85
CA MET A 21 3.31 -16.56 -3.85
C MET A 21 3.30 -15.08 -3.44
N VAL A 22 3.81 -14.77 -2.24
CA VAL A 22 4.71 -13.59 -2.10
C VAL A 22 6.12 -14.14 -1.96
N ARG A 23 6.66 -14.69 -3.05
CA ARG A 23 8.04 -15.19 -3.10
C ARG A 23 8.97 -14.02 -2.79
N ASN A 24 9.61 -14.05 -1.62
CA ASN A 24 10.91 -13.47 -1.33
C ASN A 24 11.20 -12.09 -1.96
N PHE A 25 10.32 -11.10 -1.83
CA PHE A 25 10.75 -9.71 -1.99
C PHE A 25 11.59 -9.38 -0.75
N ARG A 26 12.87 -9.78 -0.82
CA ARG A 26 13.84 -9.56 0.26
C ARG A 26 13.90 -8.06 0.48
N TYR A 27 13.60 -7.63 1.69
CA TYR A 27 13.95 -6.31 2.20
C TYR A 27 15.45 -6.12 1.96
N GLY A 28 15.80 -5.40 0.89
CA GLY A 28 17.18 -5.04 0.61
C GLY A 28 17.70 -4.07 1.68
N LYS A 29 19.02 -3.90 1.76
CA LYS A 29 19.58 -2.82 2.58
C LYS A 29 18.96 -1.49 2.11
N PRO A 30 18.68 -0.54 3.03
CA PRO A 30 18.24 0.78 2.64
C PRO A 30 19.24 1.34 1.63
N VAL A 31 18.73 1.88 0.52
CA VAL A 31 19.55 2.64 -0.43
C VAL A 31 20.21 3.76 0.37
N GLN A 32 21.54 3.75 0.48
CA GLN A 32 22.32 4.66 1.32
C GLN A 32 22.47 6.07 0.71
N SER A 33 21.58 6.48 -0.19
CA SER A 33 21.63 7.80 -0.81
C SER A 33 20.63 8.78 -0.17
N GLN A 34 21.05 10.03 -0.05
CA GLN A 34 20.22 11.13 0.46
C GLN A 34 19.17 11.50 -0.60
N VAL A 35 18.01 10.84 -0.54
CA VAL A 35 16.91 11.04 -1.50
C VAL A 35 15.95 12.13 -1.01
N GLN A 36 15.86 13.24 -1.75
CA GLN A 36 15.01 14.38 -1.44
C GLN A 36 13.77 14.43 -2.36
N LEU A 37 12.65 13.88 -1.89
CA LEU A 37 11.38 13.81 -2.65
C LEU A 37 10.32 14.82 -2.18
N LYS A 38 10.49 15.41 -0.99
CA LYS A 38 9.50 16.30 -0.41
C LYS A 38 9.30 17.54 -1.28
N GLY A 39 8.04 17.84 -1.62
CA GLY A 39 7.66 19.01 -2.41
C GLY A 39 7.87 18.87 -3.93
N ARG A 40 8.13 17.65 -4.42
CA ARG A 40 8.29 17.37 -5.85
C ARG A 40 7.07 16.67 -6.43
N ASP A 41 6.77 16.96 -7.69
CA ASP A 41 5.69 16.33 -8.45
C ASP A 41 6.16 15.08 -9.19
N LEU A 42 5.35 14.03 -9.18
CA LEU A 42 5.56 12.77 -9.92
C LEU A 42 4.78 12.79 -11.23
N LEU A 43 5.16 13.64 -12.18
CA LEU A 43 4.51 13.74 -13.49
C LEU A 43 5.04 12.71 -14.50
N THR A 44 6.34 12.42 -14.44
CA THR A 44 7.00 11.46 -15.33
C THR A 44 8.20 10.82 -14.64
N LEU A 45 8.47 9.55 -14.95
CA LEU A 45 9.62 8.81 -14.41
C LEU A 45 10.97 9.40 -14.87
N LYS A 46 10.99 10.15 -15.97
CA LYS A 46 12.21 10.81 -16.48
C LYS A 46 12.77 11.88 -15.53
N ASN A 47 11.95 12.39 -14.62
CA ASN A 47 12.34 13.43 -13.65
C ASN A 47 12.99 12.86 -12.39
N PHE A 48 13.19 11.53 -12.34
CA PHE A 48 13.72 10.84 -11.18
C PHE A 48 14.96 10.05 -11.56
N THR A 49 15.94 10.02 -10.66
CA THR A 49 17.13 9.19 -10.83
C THR A 49 16.80 7.72 -10.55
N GLY A 50 17.65 6.81 -11.03
CA GLY A 50 17.50 5.38 -10.75
C GLY A 50 17.49 5.08 -9.24
N GLU A 51 18.29 5.80 -8.46
CA GLU A 51 18.35 5.67 -7.00
C GLU A 51 17.06 6.14 -6.31
N GLU A 52 16.47 7.25 -6.77
CA GLU A 52 15.21 7.76 -6.24
C GLU A 52 14.07 6.76 -6.47
N ILE A 53 14.02 6.15 -7.65
CA ILE A 53 13.04 5.12 -7.98
C ILE A 53 13.27 3.87 -7.13
N GLN A 54 14.52 3.42 -6.99
CA GLN A 54 14.86 2.29 -6.12
C GLN A 54 14.46 2.54 -4.67
N TYR A 55 14.67 3.77 -4.18
CA TYR A 55 14.25 4.18 -2.85
C TYR A 55 12.72 4.14 -2.68
N MET A 56 11.94 4.63 -3.65
CA MET A 56 10.46 4.54 -3.61
C MET A 56 9.97 3.09 -3.57
N LEU A 57 10.61 2.20 -4.34
CA LEU A 57 10.27 0.77 -4.36
C LEU A 57 10.63 0.09 -3.03
N TRP A 58 11.81 0.41 -2.48
CA TRP A 58 12.24 -0.08 -1.18
C TRP A 58 11.29 0.37 -0.06
N LEU A 59 10.92 1.66 -0.03
CA LEU A 59 9.99 2.23 0.94
C LEU A 59 8.62 1.56 0.86
N SER A 60 8.12 1.31 -0.36
CA SER A 60 6.85 0.61 -0.58
C SER A 60 6.88 -0.81 -0.02
N ALA A 61 8.00 -1.51 -0.19
CA ALA A 61 8.19 -2.86 0.34
C ALA A 61 8.32 -2.86 1.88
N ASP A 62 9.06 -1.91 2.45
CA ASP A 62 9.19 -1.74 3.90
C ASP A 62 7.84 -1.49 4.57
N LEU A 63 7.07 -0.49 4.08
CA LEU A 63 5.75 -0.18 4.60
C LEU A 63 4.82 -1.39 4.53
N LYS A 64 4.81 -2.10 3.39
CA LYS A 64 4.02 -3.33 3.24
C LYS A 64 4.42 -4.38 4.28
N PHE A 65 5.71 -4.59 4.52
CA PHE A 65 6.20 -5.55 5.49
C PHE A 65 5.82 -5.16 6.93
N ARG A 66 6.09 -3.92 7.33
CA ARG A 66 5.80 -3.42 8.67
C ARG A 66 4.30 -3.46 8.98
N ILE A 67 3.45 -3.05 8.04
CA ILE A 67 2.01 -3.03 8.25
C ILE A 67 1.44 -4.45 8.19
N LYS A 68 1.73 -5.23 7.14
CA LYS A 68 1.06 -6.53 6.93
C LYS A 68 1.67 -7.67 7.72
N GLN A 69 2.99 -7.73 7.83
CA GLN A 69 3.68 -8.86 8.45
C GLN A 69 3.96 -8.63 9.93
N LYS A 70 4.31 -7.40 10.31
CA LYS A 70 4.55 -7.05 11.71
C LYS A 70 3.32 -6.50 12.44
N GLY A 71 2.28 -6.09 11.70
CA GLY A 71 1.07 -5.51 12.30
C GLY A 71 1.30 -4.12 12.89
N GLU A 72 2.33 -3.39 12.44
CA GLU A 72 2.65 -2.05 12.95
C GLU A 72 1.57 -1.04 12.51
N TYR A 73 1.13 -0.19 13.45
CA TYR A 73 0.33 0.98 13.15
C TYR A 73 1.23 2.18 12.89
N LEU A 74 1.17 2.74 11.68
CA LEU A 74 2.08 3.79 11.20
C LEU A 74 1.30 5.01 10.71
N PRO A 75 0.87 5.92 11.61
CA PRO A 75 0.09 7.11 11.26
C PRO A 75 0.96 8.24 10.67
N LEU A 76 1.79 7.92 9.65
CA LEU A 76 2.77 8.83 9.07
C LEU A 76 2.16 10.08 8.40
N LEU A 77 0.88 10.01 8.02
CA LEU A 77 0.13 11.05 7.34
C LEU A 77 -0.98 11.64 8.22
N GLN A 78 -0.92 11.43 9.54
CA GLN A 78 -1.90 11.98 10.47
C GLN A 78 -1.99 13.51 10.36
N GLY A 79 -3.23 14.01 10.31
CA GLY A 79 -3.51 15.43 10.14
C GLY A 79 -3.21 15.98 8.74
N LYS A 80 -2.95 15.12 7.75
CA LYS A 80 -2.79 15.51 6.34
C LYS A 80 -4.04 15.13 5.54
N SER A 81 -4.38 15.97 4.57
CA SER A 81 -5.49 15.75 3.64
C SER A 81 -4.97 15.60 2.22
N LEU A 82 -5.60 14.72 1.43
CA LEU A 82 -5.29 14.49 0.02
C LEU A 82 -6.52 14.78 -0.84
N GLY A 83 -6.44 15.79 -1.71
CA GLY A 83 -7.46 16.03 -2.73
C GLY A 83 -7.17 15.21 -3.99
N MET A 84 -8.14 14.41 -4.44
CA MET A 84 -8.03 13.58 -5.64
C MET A 84 -8.98 14.07 -6.72
N ILE A 85 -8.43 14.44 -7.87
CA ILE A 85 -9.18 14.91 -9.04
C ILE A 85 -8.99 13.90 -10.18
N PHE A 86 -10.11 13.37 -10.70
CA PHE A 86 -10.09 12.42 -11.82
C PHE A 86 -11.11 12.86 -12.89
N GLU A 87 -10.63 13.29 -14.05
CA GLU A 87 -11.49 13.64 -15.19
C GLU A 87 -12.23 12.41 -15.73
N LYS A 88 -11.50 11.29 -15.88
CA LYS A 88 -12.07 9.97 -16.19
C LYS A 88 -12.07 9.10 -14.95
N ARG A 89 -13.19 8.45 -14.67
CA ARG A 89 -13.30 7.56 -13.50
C ARG A 89 -12.34 6.37 -13.64
N SER A 90 -11.42 6.24 -12.68
CA SER A 90 -10.58 5.04 -12.50
C SER A 90 -10.82 4.46 -11.10
N THR A 91 -11.53 3.33 -11.04
CA THR A 91 -11.85 2.65 -9.77
C THR A 91 -10.61 2.14 -9.06
N ARG A 92 -9.70 1.50 -9.80
CA ARG A 92 -8.46 0.93 -9.24
C ARG A 92 -7.54 2.01 -8.68
N THR A 93 -7.33 3.09 -9.44
CA THR A 93 -6.43 4.18 -9.03
C THR A 93 -6.99 4.94 -7.83
N ARG A 94 -8.30 5.25 -7.84
CA ARG A 94 -8.95 5.90 -6.70
C ARG A 94 -8.83 5.03 -5.46
N LEU A 95 -9.28 3.77 -5.54
CA LEU A 95 -9.33 2.90 -4.38
C LEU A 95 -7.93 2.63 -3.80
N SER A 96 -6.91 2.43 -4.65
CA SER A 96 -5.54 2.22 -4.17
C SER A 96 -4.97 3.44 -3.46
N THR A 97 -5.22 4.63 -3.99
CA THR A 97 -4.72 5.89 -3.43
C THR A 97 -5.44 6.23 -2.13
N GLU A 98 -6.77 6.12 -2.12
CA GLU A 98 -7.63 6.35 -0.95
C GLU A 98 -7.25 5.40 0.20
N THR A 99 -7.18 4.10 -0.09
CA THR A 99 -6.83 3.08 0.91
C THR A 99 -5.41 3.27 1.43
N GLY A 100 -4.44 3.54 0.54
CA GLY A 100 -3.05 3.73 0.93
C GLY A 100 -2.84 4.96 1.82
N PHE A 101 -3.49 6.08 1.50
CA PHE A 101 -3.39 7.32 2.28
C PHE A 101 -4.09 7.19 3.64
N ALA A 102 -5.29 6.61 3.66
CA ALA A 102 -6.04 6.36 4.89
C ALA A 102 -5.33 5.37 5.83
N LEU A 103 -4.69 4.33 5.28
CA LEU A 103 -3.93 3.35 6.05
C LEU A 103 -2.77 3.98 6.83
N LEU A 104 -2.21 5.07 6.31
CA LEU A 104 -1.16 5.85 6.97
C LEU A 104 -1.71 6.97 7.86
N GLY A 105 -3.02 6.98 8.16
CA GLY A 105 -3.67 7.94 9.06
C GLY A 105 -4.09 9.27 8.42
N GLY A 106 -3.98 9.41 7.10
CA GLY A 106 -4.40 10.61 6.39
C GLY A 106 -5.89 10.63 6.02
N HIS A 107 -6.39 11.80 5.61
CA HIS A 107 -7.77 12.00 5.16
C HIS A 107 -7.86 12.20 3.63
N PRO A 108 -8.15 11.15 2.84
CA PRO A 108 -8.36 11.30 1.40
C PRO A 108 -9.75 11.89 1.09
N SER A 109 -9.81 12.81 0.12
CA SER A 109 -11.04 13.45 -0.37
C SER A 109 -11.10 13.36 -1.88
N PHE A 110 -12.19 12.80 -2.41
CA PHE A 110 -12.42 12.66 -3.84
C PHE A 110 -13.31 13.81 -4.35
N VAL A 111 -12.82 14.53 -5.35
CA VAL A 111 -13.58 15.59 -6.03
C VAL A 111 -14.17 15.01 -7.31
N SER A 112 -15.50 14.91 -7.34
CA SER A 112 -16.24 14.54 -8.56
C SER A 112 -16.33 15.76 -9.48
N PRO A 113 -16.17 15.62 -10.81
CA PRO A 113 -16.37 16.71 -11.77
C PRO A 113 -17.81 17.24 -11.84
N SER A 114 -18.74 16.69 -11.07
CA SER A 114 -20.15 17.08 -11.05
C SER A 114 -20.42 18.15 -10.00
N ALA A 115 -20.01 19.38 -10.29
CA ALA A 115 -20.52 20.59 -9.67
C ALA A 115 -20.56 21.68 -10.76
N GLY A 116 -21.59 21.62 -11.60
CA GLY A 116 -21.80 22.47 -12.77
C GLY A 116 -22.83 21.84 -13.69
#